data_AF-A0A194X574-F1
#
_entry.id   AF-A0A194X574-F1
#
_cell.length_a   1.000
_cell.length_b   1.000
_cell.length_c   1.000
_cell.angle_alpha   90.00
_cell.angle_beta   90.00
_cell.angle_gamma   90.00
#
_symmetry.space_group_name_H-M   'P 1'
#
loop_
_entity.id
_entity.type
_entity.pdbx_description
1 polymer ?
#
loop_
_entity_poly.entity_id
_entity_poly.type
_entity_poly.pdbx_seq_one_letter_code
_entity_poly.pdbx_strand_id
1 'polypeptide(L)'
;MKIDPEGVFMLGTDGVLRSFDENHMVLDAVGLSPEQIKEMLDQHPWDQEIEDKYRGVDGTNVVDMKQLYEPDEDSRPKELTEEEMRQAEEEIRVHNEKLMQQMEQDEKDGVDVAEKYRSKSNY
;
A
#
# COMPACT_ATOMS: atom_id res chain seq x y z
N MET A 1 4.31 14.16 -5.49
CA MET A 1 4.92 13.13 -4.65
C MET A 1 5.82 12.28 -5.52
N LYS A 2 7.06 12.02 -5.11
CA LYS A 2 7.88 10.98 -5.74
C LYS A 2 7.27 9.61 -5.46
N ILE A 3 7.49 8.67 -6.38
CA ILE A 3 6.91 7.33 -6.35
C ILE A 3 8.01 6.36 -6.75
N ASP A 4 8.15 5.28 -5.99
CA ASP A 4 8.88 4.10 -6.42
C ASP A 4 7.85 3.02 -6.84
N PRO A 5 8.03 2.35 -8.00
CA PRO A 5 7.11 1.30 -8.46
C PRO A 5 6.92 0.15 -7.46
N GLU A 6 7.98 -0.22 -6.73
CA GLU A 6 7.98 -1.28 -5.73
C GLU A 6 7.79 -0.72 -4.31
N GLY A 7 7.57 0.60 -4.21
CA GLY A 7 7.37 1.32 -2.98
C GLY A 7 5.94 1.28 -2.47
N VAL A 8 5.74 1.93 -1.32
CA VAL A 8 4.42 2.04 -0.68
C VAL A 8 4.12 3.45 -0.23
N PHE A 9 2.83 3.77 -0.12
CA PHE A 9 2.36 4.97 0.54
C PHE A 9 1.79 4.62 1.90
N MET A 10 2.13 5.39 2.92
CA MET A 10 1.57 5.24 4.26
C MET A 10 1.26 6.59 4.88
N LEU A 11 0.06 6.70 5.46
CA LEU A 11 -0.32 7.81 6.32
C LEU A 11 0.19 7.54 7.73
N GLY A 12 1.08 8.41 8.22
CA GLY A 12 1.53 8.38 9.61
C GLY A 12 0.48 8.92 10.57
N THR A 13 0.59 8.57 11.85
CA THR A 13 -0.28 9.09 12.93
C THR A 13 -0.11 10.59 13.18
N ASP A 14 0.96 11.15 12.64
CA ASP A 14 1.25 12.58 12.60
C ASP A 14 0.53 13.31 11.46
N GLY A 15 -0.28 12.60 10.65
CA GLY A 15 -1.05 13.18 9.55
C GLY A 15 -0.25 13.41 8.28
N VAL A 16 0.98 12.89 8.21
CA VAL A 16 1.85 13.03 7.04
C VAL A 16 1.76 11.78 6.18
N LEU A 17 1.40 11.97 4.91
CA LEU A 17 1.44 10.93 3.90
C LEU A 17 2.86 10.85 3.33
N ARG A 18 3.47 9.67 3.43
CA ARG A 18 4.84 9.41 2.98
C ARG A 18 4.85 8.38 1.86
N SER A 19 5.73 8.60 0.88
CA SER A 19 6.13 7.59 -0.09
C SER A 19 7.44 6.96 0.36
N PHE A 20 7.46 5.63 0.41
CA PHE A 20 8.62 4.82 0.76
C PHE A 20 9.11 4.07 -0.49
N ASP A 21 10.41 3.86 -0.61
CA ASP A 21 10.98 2.90 -1.59
C ASP A 21 10.89 1.44 -1.09
N GLU A 22 11.39 0.51 -1.91
CA GLU A 22 11.49 -0.93 -1.60
C GLU A 22 12.27 -1.24 -0.31
N ASN A 23 13.14 -0.32 0.13
CA ASN A 23 13.96 -0.45 1.34
C ASN A 23 13.33 0.29 2.54
N HIS A 24 12.06 0.68 2.41
CA HIS A 24 11.32 1.46 3.41
C HIS A 24 11.99 2.81 3.75
N MET A 25 12.69 3.44 2.81
CA MET A 25 13.25 4.78 2.95
C MET A 25 12.28 5.83 2.42
N VAL A 26 12.11 6.94 3.14
CA VAL A 26 11.18 8.01 2.75
C VAL A 26 11.73 8.75 1.53
N LEU A 27 11.00 8.72 0.42
CA LEU A 27 11.33 9.43 -0.82
C LEU A 27 10.75 10.83 -0.87
N ASP A 28 9.53 10.97 -0.36
CA ASP A 28 8.77 12.21 -0.34
C ASP A 28 7.71 12.17 0.77
N ALA A 29 7.33 13.34 1.27
CA ALA A 29 6.40 13.49 2.39
C ALA A 29 5.50 14.71 2.19
N VAL A 30 4.21 14.56 2.49
CA VAL A 30 3.22 15.65 2.41
C VAL A 30 2.34 15.60 3.66
N GLY A 31 2.34 16.69 4.42
CA GLY A 31 1.39 16.90 5.51
C GLY A 31 -0.02 17.09 4.96
N LEU A 32 -0.97 16.26 5.39
CA LEU A 32 -2.37 16.37 5.00
C LEU A 32 -3.17 17.16 6.04
N SER A 33 -4.12 17.97 5.58
CA SER A 33 -5.10 18.61 6.45
C SER A 33 -6.09 17.60 7.03
N PRO A 34 -6.77 17.92 8.15
CA PRO A 34 -7.81 17.04 8.71
C PRO A 34 -8.89 16.65 7.69
N GLU A 35 -9.27 17.58 6.81
CA GLU A 35 -10.24 17.34 5.75
C GLU A 35 -9.72 16.32 4.73
N GLN A 36 -8.47 16.46 4.28
CA GLN A 36 -7.85 15.53 3.34
C GLN A 36 -7.64 14.14 3.94
N ILE A 37 -7.26 14.07 5.22
CA ILE A 37 -7.15 12.80 5.95
C ILE A 37 -8.52 12.12 5.97
N LYS A 38 -9.58 12.87 6.31
CA LYS A 38 -10.95 12.34 6.31
C LYS A 38 -11.37 11.84 4.93
N GLU A 39 -11.16 12.62 3.87
CA GLU A 39 -11.50 12.24 2.49
C GLU A 39 -10.83 10.94 2.06
N MET A 40 -9.58 10.73 2.48
CA MET A 40 -8.84 9.51 2.19
C MET A 40 -9.38 8.31 2.99
N LEU A 41 -9.68 8.49 4.28
CA LEU A 41 -10.23 7.43 5.12
C LEU A 41 -11.64 7.01 4.69
N ASP A 42 -12.46 7.96 4.21
CA ASP A 42 -13.81 7.70 3.71
C ASP A 42 -13.84 6.84 2.42
N GLN A 43 -12.68 6.58 1.78
CA GLN A 43 -12.57 5.62 0.66
C GLN A 43 -12.63 4.15 1.11
N HIS A 44 -12.47 3.90 2.41
CA HIS A 44 -12.49 2.57 3.01
C HIS A 44 -13.73 2.41 3.90
N PRO A 45 -14.14 1.17 4.22
CA PRO A 45 -15.16 0.94 5.23
C PRO A 45 -14.81 1.63 6.54
N TRP A 46 -15.80 2.26 7.16
CA TRP A 46 -15.61 2.97 8.43
C TRP A 46 -15.14 2.03 9.54
N ASP A 47 -14.16 2.52 10.33
CA ASP A 47 -13.59 1.83 11.48
C ASP A 47 -13.36 2.83 12.62
N GLN A 48 -13.91 2.53 13.81
CA GLN A 48 -13.83 3.37 15.00
C GLN A 48 -12.38 3.58 15.47
N GLU A 49 -11.53 2.54 15.42
CA GLU A 49 -10.13 2.62 15.85
C GLU A 49 -9.35 3.57 14.94
N ILE A 50 -9.61 3.48 13.63
CA ILE A 50 -9.01 4.38 12.64
C ILE A 50 -9.50 5.82 12.84
N GLU A 51 -10.80 6.02 13.05
CA GLU A 51 -11.33 7.36 13.31
C GLU A 51 -10.70 7.97 14.57
N ASP A 52 -10.63 7.22 15.67
CA ASP A 52 -10.05 7.71 16.93
C ASP A 52 -8.53 7.97 16.81
N LYS A 53 -7.83 7.21 15.97
CA LYS A 53 -6.40 7.40 15.68
C LYS A 53 -6.11 8.70 14.91
N TYR A 54 -6.99 9.10 13.99
CA TYR A 54 -6.76 10.26 13.11
C TYR A 54 -7.62 11.49 13.45
N ARG A 55 -8.56 11.38 14.41
CA ARG A 55 -9.43 12.49 14.79
C ARG A 55 -8.62 13.70 15.26
N GLY A 56 -8.75 14.81 14.54
CA GLY A 56 -8.11 16.08 14.90
C GLY A 56 -6.60 16.13 14.61
N VAL A 57 -6.06 15.11 13.93
CA VAL A 57 -4.68 15.12 13.43
C VAL A 57 -4.60 16.07 12.23
N ASP A 58 -3.57 16.92 12.22
CA ASP A 58 -3.30 17.87 11.14
C ASP A 58 -1.81 17.83 10.79
N GLY A 59 -1.49 17.11 9.72
CA GLY A 59 -0.13 16.93 9.23
C GLY A 59 0.45 18.19 8.60
N THR A 60 -0.35 19.20 8.28
CA THR A 60 0.15 20.47 7.73
C THR A 60 1.00 21.25 8.75
N ASN A 61 0.86 20.92 10.05
CA ASN A 61 1.68 21.48 11.13
C ASN A 61 3.06 20.79 11.24
N VAL A 62 3.28 19.67 10.57
CA VAL A 62 4.56 18.95 10.56
C VAL A 62 5.46 19.56 9.50
N VAL A 63 6.25 20.55 9.90
CA VAL A 63 7.15 21.30 9.01
C VAL A 63 8.63 20.99 9.22
N ASP A 64 8.97 20.24 10.27
CA ASP A 64 10.35 19.85 10.55
C ASP A 64 10.80 18.76 9.58
N MET A 65 11.91 19.01 8.87
CA MET A 65 12.45 18.10 7.86
C MET A 65 12.85 16.74 8.43
N LYS A 66 13.34 16.71 9.67
CA LYS A 66 13.67 15.45 10.32
C LYS A 66 12.40 14.66 10.59
N GLN A 67 11.35 15.30 11.14
CA GLN A 67 10.08 14.60 11.38
C GLN A 67 9.44 14.12 10.07
N LEU A 68 9.54 14.89 8.99
CA LEU A 68 9.02 14.50 7.68
C LEU A 68 9.70 13.24 7.09
N TYR A 69 11.03 13.12 7.22
CA TYR A 69 11.80 12.06 6.55
C TYR A 69 12.35 10.96 7.48
N GLU A 70 12.28 11.15 8.79
CA GLU A 70 12.60 10.17 9.84
C GLU A 70 11.38 9.97 10.76
N PRO A 71 10.29 9.36 10.27
CA PRO A 71 9.10 9.09 11.09
C PRO A 71 9.38 8.08 12.20
N ASP A 72 8.55 8.13 13.25
CA ASP A 72 8.48 7.11 14.29
C ASP A 72 8.19 5.72 13.69
N GLU A 73 8.62 4.65 14.36
CA GLU A 73 8.45 3.26 13.89
C GLU A 73 7.00 2.90 13.55
N ASP A 74 6.04 3.42 14.32
CA ASP A 74 4.60 3.19 14.08
C ASP A 74 4.07 3.85 12.80
N SER A 75 4.82 4.81 12.23
CA SER A 75 4.53 5.48 10.97
C SER A 75 5.45 5.01 9.83
N ARG A 76 6.10 3.84 10.00
CA ARG A 76 6.89 3.15 8.98
C ARG A 76 6.20 1.85 8.54
N PRO A 77 6.39 1.42 7.29
CA PRO A 77 6.06 0.06 6.89
C PRO A 77 6.74 -0.94 7.80
N LYS A 78 5.96 -1.88 8.35
CA LYS A 78 6.52 -2.96 9.17
C LYS A 78 7.25 -3.94 8.26
N GLU A 79 8.43 -4.38 8.71
CA GLU A 79 9.06 -5.55 8.10
C GLU A 79 8.19 -6.78 8.37
N LEU A 80 7.98 -7.59 7.33
CA LEU A 80 7.31 -8.86 7.48
C LEU A 80 8.20 -9.82 8.28
N THR A 81 7.60 -10.54 9.21
CA THR A 81 8.28 -11.65 9.89
C THR A 81 8.54 -12.79 8.91
N GLU A 82 9.51 -13.67 9.20
CA GLU A 82 9.79 -14.85 8.36
C GLU A 82 8.56 -15.75 8.14
N GLU A 83 7.64 -15.77 9.11
CA GLU A 83 6.39 -16.52 9.01
C GLU A 83 5.40 -15.82 8.06
N GLU A 84 5.22 -14.51 8.18
CA GLU A 84 4.38 -13.72 7.27
C GLU A 84 4.93 -13.76 5.83
N MET A 85 6.26 -13.72 5.66
CA MET A 85 6.89 -13.91 4.35
C MET A 85 6.59 -15.29 3.78
N ARG A 86 6.74 -16.37 4.55
CA ARG A 86 6.40 -17.73 4.09
C ARG A 86 4.93 -17.86 3.72
N GLN A 87 4.04 -17.25 4.49
CA GLN A 87 2.61 -17.25 4.19
C GLN A 87 2.31 -16.50 2.90
N ALA A 88 2.88 -15.30 2.72
CA ALA A 88 2.74 -14.53 1.50
C ALA A 88 3.28 -15.28 0.27
N GLU A 89 4.46 -15.90 0.38
CA GLU A 89 5.03 -16.74 -0.69
C GLU A 89 4.14 -17.93 -1.06
N GLU A 90 3.58 -18.61 -0.05
CA GLU A 90 2.65 -19.71 -0.25
C GLU A 90 1.36 -19.24 -0.95
N GLU A 91 0.79 -18.12 -0.51
CA GLU A 91 -0.41 -17.53 -1.11
C GLU A 91 -0.17 -17.11 -2.56
N ILE A 92 0.96 -16.46 -2.84
CA ILE A 92 1.39 -16.11 -4.21
C ILE A 92 1.53 -17.37 -5.05
N ARG A 93 2.17 -18.43 -4.52
CA ARG A 93 2.35 -19.69 -5.24
C ARG A 93 1.00 -20.31 -5.59
N VAL A 94 0.11 -20.46 -4.61
CA VAL A 94 -1.24 -21.03 -4.79
C VAL A 94 -2.07 -20.18 -5.76
N HIS A 95 -1.96 -18.85 -5.69
CA HIS A 95 -2.63 -17.95 -6.62
C HIS A 95 -2.12 -18.14 -8.05
N ASN A 96 -0.80 -18.16 -8.25
CA ASN A 96 -0.17 -18.33 -9.54
C ASN A 96 -0.48 -19.70 -10.15
N GLU A 97 -0.47 -20.78 -9.35
CA GLU A 97 -0.87 -22.11 -9.80
C GLU A 97 -2.32 -22.13 -10.30
N LYS A 98 -3.26 -21.50 -9.58
CA LYS A 98 -4.65 -21.38 -10.00
C LYS A 98 -4.81 -20.54 -11.27
N LEU A 99 -4.05 -19.44 -11.37
CA LEU A 99 -4.06 -18.59 -12.55
C LEU A 99 -3.59 -19.37 -13.79
N MET A 100 -2.50 -20.13 -13.67
CA MET A 100 -2.00 -21.00 -14.74
C MET A 100 -3.02 -22.06 -15.16
N GLN A 101 -3.66 -22.74 -14.22
CA GLN A 101 -4.72 -23.72 -14.52
C GLN A 101 -5.92 -23.07 -15.24
N GLN A 102 -6.32 -21.87 -14.83
CA GLN A 102 -7.40 -21.15 -15.48
C GLN A 102 -7.01 -20.74 -16.91
N MET A 103 -5.78 -20.29 -17.13
CA MET A 103 -5.26 -19.94 -18.46
C MET A 103 -5.24 -21.17 -19.39
N GLU A 104 -4.80 -22.34 -18.90
CA GLU A 104 -4.84 -23.58 -19.68
C GLU A 104 -6.27 -24.00 -20.05
N GLN A 105 -7.23 -23.81 -19.13
CA GLN A 105 -8.62 -24.13 -19.40
C GLN A 105 -9.23 -23.16 -20.42
N ASP A 106 -8.96 -21.86 -20.27
CA ASP A 106 -9.38 -20.83 -21.24
C ASP A 106 -8.85 -21.13 -22.65
N GLU A 107 -7.60 -21.57 -22.77
CA GLU A 107 -6.99 -21.97 -24.05
C GLU A 107 -7.71 -23.17 -24.67
N LYS A 108 -8.04 -24.20 -23.86
CA LYS A 108 -8.82 -25.36 -24.31
C LYS A 108 -10.23 -24.99 -24.75
N ASP A 109 -10.82 -23.98 -24.11
CA ASP A 109 -12.15 -23.47 -24.43
C ASP A 109 -12.13 -22.50 -25.64
N GLY A 110 -10.96 -22.28 -26.26
CA GLY A 110 -10.78 -21.46 -27.46
C GLY A 110 -10.80 -19.96 -27.18
N VAL A 111 -10.58 -19.54 -25.94
CA VAL A 111 -10.49 -18.13 -25.54
C VAL A 111 -9.12 -17.59 -25.94
N ASP A 112 -9.08 -16.37 -26.48
CA ASP A 112 -7.81 -15.64 -26.67
C ASP A 112 -7.27 -15.20 -25.30
N VAL A 113 -6.40 -16.03 -24.73
CA VAL A 113 -5.75 -15.79 -23.42
C VAL A 113 -4.91 -14.51 -23.45
N ALA A 114 -4.25 -14.19 -24.58
CA ALA A 114 -3.41 -13.01 -24.69
C ALA A 114 -4.23 -11.71 -24.67
N GLU A 115 -5.45 -11.72 -25.22
CA GLU A 115 -6.40 -10.61 -25.07
C GLU A 115 -6.99 -10.55 -23.66
N LYS A 116 -7.46 -11.69 -23.12
CA LYS A 116 -8.14 -11.76 -21.81
C LYS A 116 -7.26 -11.31 -20.64
N TYR A 117 -5.96 -11.63 -20.67
CA TYR A 117 -5.03 -11.34 -19.56
C TYR A 117 -4.09 -10.15 -19.83
N ARG A 118 -4.25 -9.45 -20.96
CA ARG A 118 -3.39 -8.31 -21.37
C ARG A 118 -3.23 -7.23 -20.30
N SER A 119 -4.27 -6.98 -19.50
CA SER A 119 -4.29 -5.92 -18.47
C SER A 119 -3.96 -6.39 -17.06
N LYS A 120 -3.82 -7.71 -16.83
CA LYS A 120 -3.53 -8.26 -15.50
C LYS A 120 -2.03 -8.38 -15.18
N SER A 121 -1.17 -8.05 -16.14
CA SER A 121 0.30 -8.10 -16.00
C SER A 121 0.92 -6.80 -15.45
N ASN A 122 0.12 -5.85 -14.97
CA ASN A 122 0.57 -4.56 -14.43
C ASN A 122 0.26 -4.43 -12.94
N TYR A 123 0.56 -5.46 -12.14
CA TYR A 123 0.69 -5.37 -10.69
C TYR A 123 1.68 -6.44 -10.24
#